data_AF-A0A521WAC2-F1
#
_entry.id   AF-A0A521WAC2-F1
#
_cell.length_a   1.000
_cell.length_b   1.000
_cell.length_c   1.000
_cell.angle_alpha   90.00
_cell.angle_beta   90.00
_cell.angle_gamma   90.00
#
_symmetry.space_group_name_H-M   'P 1'
#
loop_
_entity.id
_entity.type
_entity.pdbx_description
1 polymer ?
#
loop_
_entity_poly.entity_id
_entity_poly.type
_entity_poly.pdbx_seq_one_letter_code
_entity_poly.pdbx_strand_id
1 'polypeptide(L)' 'RTHGQSDRERAPGSIGSSSYPSRVFKGMLMAGRMGGEKVTVKNLTVVKVIPESNILLVRGSVAGHNNSYVEIYKEQH' A
#
# COMPACT_ATOMS: atom_id res chain seq x y z
N ARG A 1 -1.01 24.89 -12.94
CA ARG A 1 -1.14 25.88 -11.85
C ARG A 1 -1.41 27.29 -12.36
N THR A 2 -0.72 27.82 -13.40
CA THR A 2 -0.87 29.25 -13.78
C THR A 2 -1.38 29.56 -15.19
N HIS A 3 -1.60 28.59 -16.08
CA HIS A 3 -2.30 28.83 -17.36
C HIS A 3 -3.72 28.27 -17.34
N GLY A 4 -4.64 28.96 -16.66
CA GLY A 4 -6.09 28.70 -16.72
C GLY A 4 -6.57 27.45 -15.99
N GLN A 5 -5.70 26.83 -15.20
CA GLN A 5 -6.10 25.74 -14.32
C GLN A 5 -6.94 26.33 -13.18
N SER A 6 -8.22 25.93 -13.10
CA SER A 6 -9.14 26.37 -12.04
C SER A 6 -8.81 25.63 -10.73
N ASP A 7 -9.59 24.59 -10.39
CA ASP A 7 -9.61 23.89 -9.11
C ASP A 7 -9.19 22.41 -9.22
N ARG A 8 -8.57 22.04 -10.35
CA ARG A 8 -8.35 20.64 -10.75
C ARG A 8 -6.90 20.20 -10.69
N GLU A 9 -6.07 20.85 -9.86
CA GLU A 9 -4.63 20.56 -9.75
C GLU A 9 -4.33 19.08 -9.45
N ARG A 10 -5.20 18.42 -8.69
CA ARG A 10 -5.08 17.00 -8.30
C ARG A 10 -6.32 16.18 -8.64
N ALA A 11 -7.17 16.66 -9.53
CA ALA A 11 -8.37 15.93 -9.92
C ALA A 11 -8.01 14.72 -10.81
N PRO A 12 -8.76 13.61 -10.74
CA PRO A 12 -8.46 12.38 -11.50
C PRO A 12 -8.61 12.50 -13.02
N GLY A 13 -9.14 13.62 -13.54
CA GLY A 13 -9.37 13.79 -14.98
C GLY A 13 -10.58 13.00 -15.48
N SER A 14 -10.52 12.50 -16.71
CA SER A 14 -11.59 11.68 -17.30
C SER A 14 -11.54 10.24 -16.78
N ILE A 15 -12.70 9.63 -16.59
CA ILE A 15 -12.87 8.33 -15.92
C ILE A 15 -13.55 7.26 -16.78
N GLY A 16 -13.85 7.57 -18.04
CA GLY A 16 -14.53 6.67 -18.97
C GLY A 16 -14.68 7.25 -20.37
N SER A 17 -15.19 6.42 -21.28
CA SER A 17 -15.41 6.76 -22.70
C SER A 17 -16.90 7.04 -22.97
N SER A 18 -17.20 7.92 -23.92
CA SER A 18 -18.56 8.37 -24.22
C SER A 18 -19.43 7.32 -24.93
N SER A 19 -19.00 6.77 -26.09
CA SER A 19 -19.88 5.97 -26.96
C SER A 19 -19.98 4.48 -26.62
N TYR A 20 -18.88 3.85 -26.23
CA TYR A 20 -18.88 2.49 -25.69
C TYR A 20 -17.64 2.35 -24.79
N PRO A 21 -17.75 1.86 -23.55
CA PRO A 21 -18.93 1.25 -22.91
C PRO A 21 -19.83 2.23 -22.11
N SER A 22 -19.65 3.56 -22.23
CA SER A 22 -20.47 4.59 -21.56
C SER A 22 -20.61 4.44 -20.03
N ARG A 23 -19.62 3.78 -19.41
CA ARG A 23 -19.58 3.48 -17.97
C ARG A 23 -18.14 3.49 -17.48
N VAL A 24 -17.99 3.62 -16.17
CA VAL A 24 -16.71 3.40 -15.51
C VAL A 24 -16.48 1.89 -15.35
N PHE A 25 -15.26 1.44 -15.68
CA PHE A 25 -14.87 0.04 -15.48
C PHE A 25 -14.70 -0.28 -13.99
N LYS A 26 -15.06 -1.50 -13.58
CA LYS A 26 -14.81 -1.97 -12.21
C LYS A 26 -13.30 -2.02 -11.97
N GLY A 27 -12.85 -1.56 -10.80
CA GLY A 27 -11.42 -1.49 -10.46
C GLY A 27 -10.70 -0.25 -11.00
N MET A 28 -11.41 0.69 -11.64
CA MET A 28 -10.83 1.99 -11.99
C MET A 28 -10.33 2.70 -10.72
N LEU A 29 -9.07 3.15 -10.74
CA LEU A 29 -8.43 3.80 -9.60
C LEU A 29 -9.08 5.17 -9.36
N MET A 30 -9.68 5.34 -8.18
CA MET A 30 -10.33 6.57 -7.72
C MET A 30 -9.91 6.90 -6.29
N ALA A 31 -10.24 8.12 -5.85
CA ALA A 31 -10.09 8.48 -4.45
C ALA A 31 -10.87 7.52 -3.54
N GLY A 32 -10.27 7.16 -2.41
CA GLY A 32 -10.82 6.24 -1.45
C GLY A 32 -9.92 6.13 -0.22
N ARG A 33 -10.28 5.26 0.71
CA ARG A 33 -9.42 4.95 1.85
C ARG A 33 -8.17 4.23 1.36
N MET A 34 -7.01 4.75 1.73
CA MET A 34 -5.71 4.09 1.50
C MET A 34 -5.21 3.49 2.81
N GLY A 35 -4.73 2.25 2.77
CA GLY A 35 -4.20 1.54 3.93
C GLY A 35 -5.27 0.92 4.84
N GLY A 36 -4.82 0.30 5.94
CA GLY A 36 -5.69 -0.53 6.80
C GLY A 36 -5.96 -1.92 6.24
N GLU A 37 -5.21 -2.32 5.21
CA GLU A 37 -5.27 -3.64 4.59
C GLU A 37 -4.17 -4.55 5.16
N LYS A 38 -4.34 -5.87 5.07
CA LYS A 38 -3.31 -6.85 5.44
C LYS A 38 -2.24 -6.87 4.34
N VAL A 39 -1.02 -6.47 4.68
CA VAL A 39 0.12 -6.42 3.75
C VAL A 39 1.20 -7.40 4.20
N THR A 40 1.69 -8.22 3.27
CA THR A 40 2.81 -9.15 3.52
C THR A 40 4.05 -8.67 2.76
N VAL A 41 5.12 -8.37 3.49
CA VAL A 41 6.43 -8.06 2.91
C VAL A 41 7.25 -9.36 2.85
N LYS A 42 7.68 -9.73 1.64
CA LYS A 42 8.45 -10.97 1.40
C LYS A 42 9.96 -10.70 1.42
N ASN A 43 10.75 -11.77 1.57
CA ASN A 43 12.22 -11.74 1.47
C ASN A 43 12.93 -10.80 2.47
N LEU A 44 12.38 -10.61 3.67
CA LEU A 44 13.06 -9.86 4.73
C LEU A 44 14.11 -10.75 5.40
N THR A 45 15.31 -10.20 5.62
CA THR A 45 16.41 -10.93 6.27
C THR A 45 16.34 -10.75 7.79
N VAL A 46 16.37 -11.85 8.55
CA VAL A 46 16.58 -11.81 10.00
C VAL A 46 18.07 -11.56 10.27
N VAL A 47 18.37 -10.42 10.88
CA VAL A 47 19.76 -10.02 11.21
C VAL A 47 20.23 -10.70 12.48
N LYS A 48 19.39 -10.70 13.51
CA LYS A 48 19.73 -11.26 14.82
C LYS A 48 18.47 -11.60 15.62
N VAL A 49 18.56 -12.66 16.41
CA VAL A 49 17.58 -13.01 17.43
C VAL A 49 18.22 -12.76 18.79
N ILE A 50 17.53 -12.06 19.69
CA ILE A 50 17.97 -11.83 21.07
C ILE A 50 16.93 -12.48 21.99
N PRO A 51 17.12 -13.77 22.36
CA PRO A 51 16.13 -14.52 23.13
C PRO A 51 15.89 -13.94 24.53
N GLU A 52 16.92 -13.38 25.16
CA GLU A 52 16.85 -12.82 26.52
C GLU A 52 15.82 -11.69 26.64
N SER A 53 15.67 -10.89 25.59
CA SER A 53 14.73 -9.76 25.53
C SER A 53 13.52 -10.04 24.64
N ASN A 54 13.40 -11.25 24.07
CA ASN A 54 12.40 -11.61 23.06
C ASN A 54 12.35 -10.64 21.85
N ILE A 55 13.52 -10.17 21.41
CA ILE A 55 13.63 -9.22 20.29
C ILE A 55 14.11 -9.94 19.03
N LEU A 56 13.45 -9.65 17.91
CA LEU A 56 13.86 -10.05 16.57
C LEU A 56 14.28 -8.81 15.76
N LEU A 57 15.52 -8.81 15.28
CA LEU A 57 16.04 -7.77 14.40
C LEU A 57 15.87 -8.20 12.95
N VAL A 58 15.07 -7.43 12.20
CA VAL A 58 14.80 -7.67 10.78
C VAL A 58 15.39 -6.52 9.96
N ARG A 59 16.05 -6.84 8.86
CA ARG A 59 16.57 -5.84 7.93
C ARG A 59 15.46 -5.40 6.98
N GLY A 60 15.05 -4.14 7.07
CA GLY A 60 14.05 -3.54 6.19
C GLY A 60 12.88 -2.95 6.97
N SER A 61 11.76 -2.76 6.27
CA SER A 61 10.54 -2.17 6.82
C SER A 61 9.45 -3.22 6.98
N VAL A 62 8.80 -3.23 8.14
CA VAL A 62 7.61 -4.04 8.42
C VAL A 62 6.37 -3.17 8.21
N ALA A 63 5.36 -3.72 7.55
CA ALA A 63 4.11 -2.99 7.30
C ALA A 63 3.30 -2.85 8.60
N GLY A 64 2.74 -1.66 8.82
CA GLY A 64 1.95 -1.35 10.02
C GLY A 64 2.53 -0.17 10.81
N HIS A 65 1.82 0.20 11.86
CA HIS A 65 2.31 1.19 12.83
C HIS A 65 3.09 0.50 13.95
N ASN A 66 3.86 1.25 14.72
CA ASN A 66 4.53 0.70 15.91
C ASN A 66 3.49 0.07 16.85
N ASN A 67 3.82 -1.09 17.42
CA ASN A 67 2.93 -1.92 18.26
C ASN A 67 1.77 -2.60 17.53
N SER A 68 1.74 -2.63 16.19
CA SER A 68 0.80 -3.49 15.47
C SER A 68 1.15 -4.97 15.65
N TYR A 69 0.14 -5.83 15.71
CA TYR A 69 0.35 -7.28 15.66
C TYR A 69 0.87 -7.69 14.28
N VAL A 70 1.89 -8.55 14.26
CA VAL A 70 2.54 -9.04 13.03
C VAL A 70 2.68 -10.55 13.08
N GLU A 71 2.61 -11.18 11.91
CA GLU A 71 2.80 -12.62 11.74
C GLU A 71 4.07 -12.85 10.92
N ILE A 72 4.92 -13.76 11.40
CA ILE A 72 6.19 -14.09 10.75
C ILE A 72 6.08 -15.50 10.20
N TYR A 73 6.24 -15.63 8.89
CA TYR A 73 6.21 -16.90 8.20
C TYR A 73 7.62 -17.23 7.70
N LYS A 74 8.04 -18.48 7.89
CA LYS A 74 9.23 -18.99 7.22
C LYS A 74 8.86 -19.25 5.77
N GLU A 75 9.55 -18.60 4.85
CA GLU A 75 9.40 -18.89 3.43
C GLU A 75 9.93 -20.31 3.18
N GLN A 76 9.03 -21.20 2.79
CA GLN A 76 9.35 -22.53 2.33
C GLN A 76 9.52 -22.43 0.81
N HIS A 77 10.77 -22.52 0.36
CA HIS A 77 11.05 -22.92 -1.01
C HIS A 77 10.73 -24.40 -1.18
#